data_AF-A0A2Z4IQ16-F1
#
_entry.id   AF-A0A2Z4IQ16-F1
#
_cell.length_a   1.000
_cell.length_b   1.000
_cell.length_c   1.000
_cell.angle_alpha   90.00
_cell.angle_beta   90.00
_cell.angle_gamma   90.00
#
_symmetry.space_group_name_H-M   'P 1'
#
loop_
_entity.id
_entity.type
_entity.pdbx_description
1 polymer ?
#
loop_
_entity_poly.entity_id
_entity_poly.type
_entity_poly.pdbx_seq_one_letter_code
_entity_poly.pdbx_strand_id
1 'polypeptide(L)'
;MIVTVVIVHVTWRKGYDSLEKRYVVGKVDRIIPAWGQDPKVEFSFTIYGNKHSELSPRSIYHPKKGQLYIVEVPIKDIKKSKILLDFPISDPIDSPWEGWEKIPEFIIEYNQ
;
A
#
# COMPACT_ATOMS: atom_id res chain seq x y z
N MET A 1 13.45 -23.79 19.88
CA MET A 1 12.21 -23.44 19.16
C MET A 1 12.34 -22.05 18.51
N ILE A 2 13.36 -21.86 17.66
CA ILE A 2 13.71 -20.58 17.02
C ILE A 2 13.71 -20.73 15.49
N VAL A 3 14.07 -21.93 15.01
CA VAL A 3 14.16 -22.28 13.58
C VAL A 3 12.81 -22.15 12.85
N THR A 4 11.70 -22.52 13.49
CA THR A 4 10.36 -22.49 12.86
C THR A 4 9.89 -21.07 12.54
N VAL A 5 10.22 -20.09 13.39
CA VAL A 5 9.78 -18.70 13.23
C VAL A 5 10.51 -18.04 12.05
N VAL A 6 11.81 -18.32 11.89
CA VAL A 6 12.62 -17.78 10.79
C VAL A 6 12.15 -18.33 9.45
N ILE A 7 11.82 -19.63 9.37
CA ILE A 7 11.36 -20.26 8.13
C ILE A 7 10.01 -19.69 7.67
N VAL A 8 9.05 -19.50 8.59
CA VAL A 8 7.75 -18.90 8.26
C VAL A 8 7.93 -17.48 7.72
N HIS A 9 8.79 -16.68 8.35
CA HIS A 9 9.02 -15.29 7.95
C HIS A 9 9.66 -15.18 6.56
N VAL A 10 10.64 -16.04 6.25
CA VAL A 10 11.32 -16.07 4.94
C VAL A 10 10.38 -16.57 3.84
N THR A 11 9.57 -17.58 4.13
CA THR A 11 8.61 -18.14 3.15
C THR A 11 7.50 -17.15 2.84
N TRP A 12 7.03 -16.40 3.84
CA TRP A 12 6.02 -15.37 3.66
C TRP A 12 6.54 -14.18 2.85
N ARG A 13 7.78 -13.73 3.09
CA ARG A 13 8.44 -12.69 2.27
C ARG A 13 8.61 -13.11 0.82
N LYS A 14 9.16 -14.31 0.56
CA LYS A 14 9.26 -14.85 -0.82
C LYS A 14 7.89 -15.01 -1.48
N GLY A 15 6.89 -15.39 -0.70
CA GLY A 15 5.50 -15.48 -1.16
C GLY A 15 4.97 -14.14 -1.61
N TYR A 16 5.17 -13.07 -0.83
CA TYR A 16 4.72 -11.71 -1.15
C TYR A 16 5.48 -11.08 -2.32
N ASP A 17 6.81 -11.22 -2.34
CA ASP A 17 7.67 -10.65 -3.38
C ASP A 17 7.47 -11.33 -4.75
N SER A 18 6.97 -12.58 -4.76
CA SER A 18 6.61 -13.30 -5.99
C SER A 18 5.18 -13.05 -6.45
N LEU A 19 4.36 -12.31 -5.69
CA LEU A 19 3.04 -11.92 -6.15
C LEU A 19 3.18 -10.90 -7.27
N GLU A 20 2.43 -11.11 -8.35
CA GLU A 20 2.19 -10.05 -9.32
C GLU A 20 1.52 -8.88 -8.58
N LYS A 21 2.14 -7.71 -8.69
CA LYS A 21 1.71 -6.49 -8.03
C LYS A 21 1.21 -5.52 -9.09
N ARG A 22 0.13 -4.82 -8.75
CA ARG A 22 -0.33 -3.66 -9.50
C ARG A 22 -0.26 -2.45 -8.60
N TYR A 23 -0.13 -1.29 -9.22
CA TYR A 23 -0.07 -0.01 -8.53
C TYR A 23 -1.31 0.79 -8.88
N VAL A 24 -1.96 1.34 -7.86
CA VAL A 24 -3.15 2.17 -8.03
C VAL A 24 -3.05 3.40 -7.14
N VAL A 25 -3.92 4.38 -7.37
CA VAL A 25 -4.06 5.53 -6.47
C VAL A 25 -5.00 5.13 -5.33
N GLY A 26 -4.53 5.30 -4.10
CA GLY A 26 -5.33 5.15 -2.89
C GLY A 26 -5.44 6.44 -2.12
N LYS A 27 -6.45 6.50 -1.25
CA LYS A 27 -6.78 7.65 -0.42
C LYS A 27 -6.70 7.29 1.05
N VAL A 28 -6.09 8.15 1.85
CA VAL A 28 -6.08 8.01 3.30
C VAL A 28 -7.46 8.36 3.86
N ASP A 29 -8.11 7.40 4.52
CA ASP A 29 -9.44 7.59 5.11
C ASP A 29 -9.34 8.10 6.55
N ARG A 30 -8.43 7.54 7.35
CA ARG A 30 -8.13 8.00 8.71
C ARG A 30 -6.83 7.41 9.24
N ILE A 31 -6.34 8.01 10.32
CA ILE A 31 -5.26 7.46 11.15
C ILE A 31 -5.90 6.79 12.35
N ILE A 32 -5.64 5.50 12.53
CA ILE A 32 -6.07 4.73 13.69
C ILE A 32 -4.96 4.80 14.74
N PRO A 33 -5.19 5.52 15.86
CA PRO A 33 -4.24 5.51 16.96
C PRO A 33 -4.18 4.10 17.55
N ALA A 34 -2.97 3.62 17.84
CA ALA A 34 -2.79 2.35 18.53
C ALA A 34 -2.19 2.63 19.91
N TRP A 35 -2.87 2.19 20.96
CA TRP A 35 -2.42 2.38 22.34
C TRP A 35 -1.25 1.44 22.62
N GLY A 36 -0.02 1.98 22.61
CA GLY A 36 1.20 1.21 22.82
C GLY A 36 1.76 0.50 21.59
N GLN A 37 1.25 0.80 20.38
CA GLN A 37 1.82 0.33 19.11
C GLN A 37 1.92 1.49 18.12
N ASP A 38 2.61 1.26 17.00
CA ASP A 38 2.65 2.24 15.92
C ASP A 38 1.24 2.49 15.36
N PRO A 39 0.85 3.76 15.17
CA PRO A 39 -0.42 4.10 14.56
C PRO A 39 -0.53 3.48 13.17
N LYS A 40 -1.76 3.15 12.77
CA LYS A 40 -2.04 2.60 11.45
C LYS A 40 -2.76 3.63 10.60
N VAL A 41 -2.51 3.56 9.31
CA VAL A 41 -3.21 4.31 8.27
C VAL A 41 -4.26 3.38 7.70
N GLU A 42 -5.53 3.80 7.79
CA GLU A 42 -6.60 3.22 7.01
C GLU A 42 -6.69 3.96 5.68
N PHE A 43 -6.72 3.20 4.60
CA PHE A 43 -6.78 3.73 3.25
C PHE A 43 -7.70 2.90 2.38
N SER A 44 -8.28 3.56 1.38
CA SER A 44 -9.12 2.91 0.37
C SER A 44 -8.59 3.15 -1.03
N PHE A 45 -8.84 2.18 -1.91
CA PHE A 45 -8.40 2.19 -3.29
C PHE A 45 -9.39 1.40 -4.15
N THR A 46 -9.33 1.59 -5.46
CA THR A 46 -10.18 0.86 -6.41
C THR A 46 -9.29 0.09 -7.37
N ILE A 47 -9.59 -1.20 -7.57
CA ILE A 47 -8.95 -2.03 -8.59
C ILE A 47 -10.01 -2.98 -9.16
N TYR A 48 -9.98 -3.21 -10.47
CA TYR A 48 -11.00 -4.00 -11.18
C TYR A 48 -12.44 -3.52 -10.93
N GLY A 49 -12.62 -2.21 -10.74
CA GLY A 49 -13.92 -1.59 -10.43
C GLY A 49 -14.44 -1.83 -9.01
N ASN A 50 -13.70 -2.56 -8.16
CA ASN A 50 -14.08 -2.84 -6.79
C ASN A 50 -13.32 -1.92 -5.83
N LYS A 51 -14.04 -1.33 -4.87
CA LYS A 51 -13.44 -0.54 -3.80
C LYS A 51 -12.99 -1.44 -2.66
N HIS A 52 -11.74 -1.28 -2.25
CA HIS A 52 -11.12 -1.97 -1.13
C HIS A 52 -10.71 -0.98 -0.05
N SER A 53 -10.55 -1.47 1.18
CA SER A 53 -10.10 -0.68 2.34
C SER A 53 -9.19 -1.54 3.18
N GLU A 54 -7.97 -1.08 3.42
CA GLU A 54 -6.94 -1.85 4.11
C GLU A 54 -6.18 -1.00 5.13
N LEU A 55 -5.36 -1.65 5.95
CA LEU A 55 -4.56 -1.01 6.98
C LEU A 55 -3.07 -1.18 6.71
N SER A 56 -2.31 -0.10 6.89
CA SER A 56 -0.84 -0.12 6.81
C SER A 56 -0.22 0.62 8.00
N PRO A 57 0.97 0.21 8.46
CA PRO A 57 1.70 0.98 9.46
C PRO A 57 1.97 2.41 8.96
N ARG A 58 1.82 3.41 9.83
CA ARG A 58 2.04 4.83 9.48
C ARG A 58 3.51 5.15 9.18
N SER A 59 4.45 4.32 9.63
CA SER A 59 5.90 4.54 9.50
C SER A 59 6.30 5.94 10.03
N ILE A 60 7.41 6.51 9.53
CA ILE A 60 7.91 7.86 9.89
C ILE A 60 7.08 8.99 9.27
N TYR A 61 6.22 8.67 8.31
CA TYR A 61 5.42 9.64 7.58
C TYR A 61 4.21 10.10 8.40
N HIS A 62 3.71 11.29 8.09
CA HIS A 62 2.58 11.91 8.78
C HIS A 62 1.43 12.18 7.80
N PRO A 63 0.84 11.13 7.18
CA PRO A 63 -0.25 11.31 6.25
C PRO A 63 -1.48 11.90 6.94
N LYS A 64 -2.23 12.69 6.19
CA LYS A 64 -3.49 13.32 6.58
C LYS A 64 -4.65 12.68 5.84
N LYS A 65 -5.81 12.65 6.50
CA LYS A 65 -7.07 12.24 5.87
C LYS A 65 -7.28 13.02 4.57
N GLY A 66 -7.62 12.29 3.51
CA GLY A 66 -7.91 12.85 2.20
C GLY A 66 -6.72 12.87 1.23
N GLN A 67 -5.49 12.73 1.71
CA GLN A 67 -4.32 12.68 0.85
C GLN A 67 -4.29 11.40 0.00
N LEU A 68 -3.74 11.55 -1.20
CA LEU A 68 -3.58 10.48 -2.17
C LEU A 68 -2.14 9.97 -2.17
N TYR A 69 -1.99 8.66 -2.31
CA TYR A 69 -0.71 7.98 -2.37
C TYR A 69 -0.81 6.80 -3.32
N ILE A 70 0.34 6.28 -3.74
CA ILE A 70 0.37 4.99 -4.42
C ILE A 70 0.05 3.86 -3.44
N VAL A 71 -0.72 2.89 -3.92
CA VAL A 71 -0.97 1.63 -3.23
C VAL A 71 -0.38 0.51 -4.07
N GLU A 72 0.45 -0.31 -3.43
CA GLU A 72 0.91 -1.59 -3.95
C GLU A 72 -0.16 -2.65 -3.66
N VAL A 73 -0.71 -3.27 -4.70
CA VAL A 73 -1.79 -4.26 -4.64
C VAL A 73 -1.30 -5.61 -5.15
N PRO A 74 -1.13 -6.61 -4.27
CA PRO A 74 -0.85 -7.98 -4.70
C PRO A 74 -2.10 -8.62 -5.31
N ILE A 75 -2.07 -8.99 -6.58
CA ILE A 75 -3.27 -9.45 -7.32
C ILE A 75 -3.85 -10.74 -6.76
N LYS A 76 -3.01 -11.65 -6.27
CA LYS A 76 -3.47 -12.91 -5.66
C LYS A 76 -4.02 -12.73 -4.24
N ASP A 77 -3.75 -11.61 -3.58
CA ASP A 77 -4.15 -11.36 -2.20
C ASP A 77 -4.28 -9.85 -1.92
N ILE A 78 -5.35 -9.26 -2.44
CA ILE A 78 -5.62 -7.81 -2.36
C ILE A 78 -5.66 -7.32 -0.90
N LYS A 79 -5.98 -8.19 0.07
CA LYS A 79 -6.00 -7.84 1.50
C LYS A 79 -4.62 -7.52 2.08
N LYS A 80 -3.55 -7.91 1.38
CA LYS A 80 -2.17 -7.55 1.75
C LYS A 80 -1.67 -6.28 1.05
N SER A 81 -2.59 -5.48 0.52
CA SER A 81 -2.24 -4.21 -0.10
C SER A 81 -1.59 -3.26 0.89
N LYS A 82 -0.67 -2.44 0.39
CA LYS A 82 0.11 -1.51 1.20
C LYS A 82 0.11 -0.14 0.57
N ILE A 83 -0.21 0.88 1.36
CA ILE A 83 -0.04 2.28 0.93
C ILE A 83 1.43 2.68 1.04
N LEU A 84 1.97 3.25 -0.03
CA LEU A 84 3.35 3.71 -0.16
C LEU A 84 3.40 5.20 0.20
N LEU A 85 3.63 5.48 1.50
CA LEU A 85 3.60 6.84 2.06
C LEU A 85 4.77 7.74 1.61
N ASP A 86 5.78 7.14 0.99
CA ASP A 86 6.92 7.76 0.33
C ASP A 86 6.58 8.29 -1.08
N PHE A 87 5.40 7.93 -1.62
CA PHE A 87 4.93 8.40 -2.93
C PHE A 87 3.58 9.15 -2.80
N PRO A 88 3.56 10.35 -2.22
CA PRO A 88 2.39 11.21 -2.24
C PRO A 88 2.01 11.61 -3.67
N ILE A 89 0.71 11.79 -3.88
CA ILE A 89 0.13 12.27 -5.12
C ILE A 89 -0.60 13.59 -4.84
N SER A 90 -0.24 14.64 -5.57
CA SER A 90 -0.82 15.99 -5.40
C SER A 90 -2.21 16.11 -6.00
N ASP A 91 -2.44 15.52 -7.17
CA ASP A 91 -3.70 15.62 -7.91
C ASP A 91 -4.29 14.24 -8.20
N PRO A 92 -5.62 14.09 -8.26
CA PRO A 92 -6.24 12.83 -8.66
C PRO A 92 -5.76 12.41 -10.05
N ILE A 93 -5.05 11.29 -10.11
CA ILE A 93 -4.63 10.66 -11.36
C ILE A 93 -5.48 9.42 -11.57
N ASP A 94 -6.02 9.27 -12.77
CA ASP A 94 -6.74 8.06 -13.15
C ASP A 94 -5.75 6.90 -13.29
N SER A 95 -5.90 5.91 -12.41
CA SER A 95 -5.24 4.62 -12.60
C SER A 95 -6.04 3.77 -13.60
N PRO A 96 -5.37 2.97 -14.45
CA PRO A 96 -6.04 1.96 -15.28
C PRO A 96 -6.96 1.06 -14.46
N TRP A 97 -7.92 0.41 -15.12
CA TRP A 97 -8.89 -0.46 -14.44
C TRP A 97 -8.20 -1.60 -13.66
N GLU A 98 -7.15 -2.18 -14.20
CA GLU A 98 -6.27 -3.16 -13.56
C GLU A 98 -5.11 -2.57 -12.73
N GLY A 99 -4.95 -1.25 -12.70
CA GLY A 99 -3.76 -0.59 -12.17
C GLY A 99 -2.51 -0.72 -13.05
N TRP A 100 -1.47 0.03 -12.72
CA TRP A 100 -0.21 -0.01 -13.46
C TRP A 100 0.63 -1.24 -13.07
N GLU A 101 1.39 -1.79 -14.02
CA GLU A 101 2.36 -2.86 -13.76
C GLU A 101 3.57 -2.39 -12.95
N LYS A 102 3.87 -1.10 -13.05
CA LYS A 102 4.96 -0.41 -12.35
C LYS A 102 4.48 0.96 -11.91
N ILE A 103 5.11 1.53 -10.89
CA ILE A 103 4.87 2.93 -10.53
C ILE A 103 5.25 3.81 -11.74
N PRO A 104 4.35 4.65 -12.26
CA PRO A 104 4.66 5.51 -13.39
C PRO A 104 5.82 6.47 -13.10
N GLU A 105 6.69 6.69 -14.08
CA GLU A 105 7.92 7.50 -13.93
C GLU A 105 7.65 8.93 -13.45
N PHE A 106 6.58 9.56 -13.95
CA PHE A 106 6.20 10.92 -13.55
C PHE A 106 5.87 11.05 -12.04
N ILE A 107 5.50 9.95 -11.37
CA ILE A 107 5.29 9.92 -9.92
C ILE A 107 6.63 9.78 -9.19
N ILE A 108 7.59 9.07 -9.78
CA ILE A 108 8.92 8.88 -9.22
C ILE A 108 9.70 10.20 -9.29
N GLU A 109 9.71 10.86 -10.44
CA GLU A 109 10.42 12.15 -10.64
C GLU A 109 9.93 13.25 -9.70
N TYR A 110 8.64 13.26 -9.37
CA TYR A 110 8.07 14.22 -8.43
C TYR A 110 8.55 14.02 -6.98
N ASN A 111 9.03 12.82 -6.63
CA ASN A 111 9.40 12.43 -5.27
C ASN A 111 10.92 12.23 -5.08
N GLN A 112 11.74 12.55 -6.09
CA GLN A 112 13.21 12.61 -6.00
C GLN A 112 13.70 14.02 -5.65
#